data_AF-A0A812Y3F7-F1
#
_entry.id   AF-A0A812Y3F7-F1
#
_cell.length_a   1.000
_cell.length_b   1.000
_cell.length_c   1.000
_cell.angle_alpha   90.00
_cell.angle_beta   90.00
_cell.angle_gamma   90.00
#
_symmetry.space_group_name_H-M   'P 1'
#
loop_
_entity.id
_entity.type
_entity.pdbx_description
1 polymer ?
#
loop_
_entity_poly.entity_id
_entity_poly.type
_entity_poly.pdbx_seq_one_letter_code
_entity_poly.pdbx_strand_id
1 'polypeptide(L)'
;MKYVNVLFLNNVVPACVVSILSACVAIGLVLGGFLPNSDSRWCMWFGATGYLFTFIVWHCRKLVFLDISCIKQADSIQKTDAIISMGAFLKNSKSMLVFWDSTYVTRLWCVFELSGFLHSRKPNSTTELAVCPLPLGVAFVLGHVSLTLFLFVLMTLEDAMDDAWVHILVVLVLGICCFTALAAACREYFRNVQEMQRQLTSFTCAQAKSQCCQKGHEGARAGSLCDREIILHCIIAWFGSVEEFELRVRNEVKTLLSQQLADNVFTYRLFLQLGSPFFWYRLGLVPSHREDYRKMIAELAYVFVYCFVVYPMMFKLCVLACAKLRTRCCSLYVDVLLSSAVVGLGAVFYVICWLVNIYVFQSPAREWDASIVSLCMWAPIAVALWRCFPVPL
;
A
#
# COMPACT_ATOMS: atom_id res chain seq x y z
N MET A 1 -6.87 -12.82 1.57
CA MET A 1 -6.54 -11.39 1.82
C MET A 1 -5.63 -11.20 3.05
N LYS A 2 -6.00 -11.64 4.26
CA LYS A 2 -5.17 -11.47 5.48
C LYS A 2 -3.70 -11.91 5.30
N TYR A 3 -3.45 -13.12 4.81
CA TYR A 3 -2.09 -13.62 4.55
C TYR A 3 -1.31 -12.77 3.55
N VAL A 4 -1.95 -12.26 2.50
CA VAL A 4 -1.32 -11.36 1.52
C VAL A 4 -0.89 -10.05 2.18
N ASN A 5 -1.68 -9.50 3.11
CA ASN A 5 -1.27 -8.31 3.86
C ASN A 5 -0.11 -8.60 4.82
N VAL A 6 -0.08 -9.78 5.45
CA VAL A 6 1.05 -10.20 6.29
C VAL A 6 2.34 -10.29 5.46
N LEU A 7 2.28 -10.90 4.27
CA LEU A 7 3.40 -10.96 3.34
C LEU A 7 3.80 -9.55 2.88
N PHE A 8 2.83 -8.74 2.45
CA PHE A 8 3.06 -7.36 2.05
C PHE A 8 3.81 -6.56 3.12
N LEU A 9 3.31 -6.55 4.36
CA LEU A 9 3.89 -5.74 5.43
C LEU A 9 5.31 -6.15 5.80
N ASN A 10 5.65 -7.44 5.69
CA ASN A 10 6.94 -7.96 6.16
C ASN A 10 7.96 -8.19 5.04
N ASN A 11 7.50 -8.50 3.82
CA ASN A 11 8.36 -9.01 2.75
C ASN A 11 8.55 -8.00 1.62
N VAL A 12 7.70 -6.97 1.50
CA VAL A 12 7.80 -6.00 0.39
C VAL A 12 9.12 -5.23 0.36
N VAL A 13 9.62 -4.83 1.53
CA VAL A 13 10.88 -4.08 1.64
C VAL A 13 12.07 -4.96 1.24
N PRO A 14 12.30 -6.15 1.86
CA PRO A 14 13.34 -7.07 1.40
C PRO A 14 13.23 -7.41 -0.08
N ALA A 15 12.02 -7.69 -0.58
CA ALA A 15 11.79 -8.03 -1.98
C ALA A 15 12.23 -6.90 -2.93
N CYS A 16 11.86 -5.66 -2.61
CA CYS A 16 12.29 -4.50 -3.37
C CYS A 16 13.82 -4.34 -3.36
N VAL A 17 14.48 -4.51 -2.21
CA VAL A 17 15.95 -4.39 -2.12
C VAL A 17 16.64 -5.48 -2.94
N VAL A 18 16.25 -6.75 -2.76
CA VAL A 18 16.83 -7.88 -3.50
C VAL A 18 16.59 -7.75 -5.00
N SER A 19 15.41 -7.26 -5.41
CA SER A 19 15.11 -7.04 -6.83
C SER A 19 16.02 -5.99 -7.48
N ILE A 20 16.27 -4.87 -6.81
CA ILE A 20 17.17 -3.81 -7.31
C ILE A 20 18.59 -4.37 -7.40
N LEU A 21 19.07 -5.06 -6.37
CA LEU A 21 20.39 -5.70 -6.40
C LEU A 21 20.51 -6.73 -7.52
N SER A 22 19.47 -7.53 -7.76
CA SER A 22 19.44 -8.52 -8.83
C SER A 22 19.50 -7.86 -10.21
N ALA A 23 18.77 -6.77 -10.42
CA ALA A 23 18.85 -5.98 -11.64
C ALA A 23 20.26 -5.34 -11.82
N CYS A 24 20.87 -4.84 -10.74
CA CYS A 24 22.25 -4.34 -10.74
C CYS A 24 23.30 -5.42 -11.06
N VAL A 25 23.07 -6.68 -10.64
CA VAL A 25 23.92 -7.81 -11.04
C VAL A 25 23.75 -8.10 -12.54
N ALA A 26 22.52 -8.09 -13.05
CA ALA A 26 22.24 -8.33 -14.46
C ALA A 26 22.96 -7.31 -15.38
N ILE A 27 22.87 -6.01 -15.08
CA ILE A 27 23.61 -4.98 -15.82
C ILE A 27 25.13 -5.20 -15.75
N GLY A 28 25.68 -5.56 -14.59
CA GLY A 28 27.10 -5.88 -14.44
C GLY A 28 27.54 -7.06 -15.30
N LEU A 29 26.71 -8.11 -15.38
CA LEU A 29 26.96 -9.27 -16.23
C LEU A 29 26.90 -8.94 -17.74
N VAL A 30 25.97 -8.07 -18.16
CA VAL A 30 25.90 -7.59 -19.55
C VAL A 30 27.13 -6.75 -19.89
N LEU A 31 27.51 -5.79 -19.04
CA LEU A 31 28.69 -4.95 -19.25
C LEU A 31 29.99 -5.76 -19.26
N GLY A 32 30.07 -6.82 -18.46
CA GLY A 32 31.20 -7.76 -18.44
C GLY A 32 31.24 -8.73 -19.63
N GLY A 33 30.22 -8.74 -20.50
CA GLY A 33 30.14 -9.65 -21.65
C GLY A 33 29.74 -11.08 -21.31
N PHE A 34 29.27 -11.34 -20.08
CA PHE A 34 28.77 -12.66 -19.66
C PHE A 34 27.33 -12.92 -20.12
N LEU A 35 26.55 -11.85 -20.33
CA LEU A 35 25.21 -11.91 -20.92
C LEU A 35 25.18 -11.17 -22.26
N PRO A 36 24.35 -11.61 -23.23
CA PRO A 36 24.22 -10.94 -24.51
C PRO A 36 23.74 -9.49 -24.35
N ASN A 37 24.45 -8.55 -24.97
CA ASN A 37 24.08 -7.13 -24.99
C ASN A 37 22.85 -6.83 -25.87
N SER A 38 22.44 -7.79 -26.72
CA SER A 38 21.29 -7.65 -27.62
C SER A 38 19.94 -7.70 -26.89
N ASP A 39 19.91 -8.12 -25.62
CA ASP A 39 18.67 -8.25 -24.87
C ASP A 39 18.69 -7.34 -23.62
N SER A 40 18.01 -6.19 -23.69
CA SER A 40 17.85 -5.25 -22.57
C SER A 40 16.97 -5.81 -21.44
N ARG A 41 16.30 -6.95 -21.63
CA ARG A 41 15.30 -7.50 -20.71
C ARG A 41 15.91 -8.23 -19.53
N TRP A 42 17.23 -8.48 -19.51
CA TRP A 42 17.90 -9.18 -18.40
C TRP A 42 17.66 -8.51 -17.04
N CYS A 43 17.73 -7.17 -16.97
CA CYS A 43 17.48 -6.44 -15.73
C CYS A 43 16.05 -6.65 -15.21
N MET A 44 15.07 -6.65 -16.11
CA MET A 44 13.66 -6.93 -15.78
C MET A 44 13.47 -8.36 -15.26
N TRP A 45 14.06 -9.36 -15.92
CA TRP A 45 13.95 -10.76 -15.50
C TRP A 45 14.59 -11.01 -14.13
N PHE A 46 15.82 -10.53 -13.92
CA PHE A 46 16.52 -10.67 -12.65
C PHE A 46 15.81 -9.90 -11.53
N GLY A 47 15.37 -8.67 -11.81
CA GLY A 47 14.59 -7.86 -10.86
C GLY A 47 13.29 -8.53 -10.46
N ALA A 48 12.48 -8.96 -11.42
CA ALA A 48 11.19 -9.62 -11.17
C ALA A 48 11.37 -10.95 -10.42
N THR A 49 12.34 -11.77 -10.82
CA THR A 49 12.62 -13.04 -10.16
C THR A 49 13.10 -12.84 -8.73
N GLY A 50 14.06 -11.93 -8.51
CA GLY A 50 14.56 -11.58 -7.18
C GLY A 50 13.46 -11.00 -6.28
N TYR A 51 12.54 -10.20 -6.85
CA TYR A 51 11.37 -9.69 -6.15
C TYR A 51 10.44 -10.83 -5.73
N LEU A 52 9.95 -11.64 -6.67
CA LEU A 52 8.95 -12.68 -6.41
C LEU A 52 9.48 -13.76 -5.45
N PHE A 53 10.71 -14.21 -5.68
CA PHE A 53 11.36 -15.19 -4.81
C PHE A 53 11.44 -14.67 -3.38
N THR A 54 11.96 -13.46 -3.19
CA THR A 54 12.07 -12.85 -1.86
C THR A 54 10.71 -12.57 -1.25
N PHE A 55 9.74 -12.09 -2.03
CA PHE A 55 8.39 -11.79 -1.53
C PHE A 55 7.71 -13.03 -0.95
N ILE A 56 7.90 -14.20 -1.58
CA ILE A 56 7.28 -15.47 -1.17
C ILE A 56 8.08 -16.16 -0.06
N VAL A 57 9.42 -16.22 -0.19
CA VAL A 57 10.28 -17.07 0.64
C VAL A 57 10.87 -16.30 1.84
N TRP A 58 10.74 -14.98 1.93
CA TRP A 58 11.25 -14.23 3.07
C TRP A 58 10.48 -14.54 4.36
N HIS A 59 11.19 -14.99 5.39
CA HIS A 59 10.62 -15.36 6.68
C HIS A 59 10.84 -14.25 7.70
N CYS A 60 9.77 -13.62 8.18
CA CYS A 60 9.86 -12.63 9.25
C CYS A 60 9.87 -13.32 10.63
N ARG A 61 10.92 -13.08 11.43
CA ARG A 61 11.05 -13.63 12.79
C ARG A 61 10.36 -12.77 13.85
N LYS A 62 9.08 -12.48 13.67
CA LYS A 62 8.26 -11.77 14.68
C LYS A 62 7.37 -12.75 15.43
N LEU A 63 7.39 -12.67 16.76
CA LEU A 63 6.41 -13.36 17.60
C LEU A 63 5.11 -12.56 17.56
N VAL A 64 4.01 -13.22 17.23
CA VAL A 64 2.69 -12.61 17.11
C VAL A 64 1.72 -13.38 17.98
N PHE A 65 0.96 -12.66 18.80
CA PHE A 65 -0.22 -13.21 19.44
C PHE A 65 -1.37 -13.14 18.45
N LEU A 66 -1.99 -14.29 18.16
CA LEU A 66 -3.14 -14.39 17.28
C LEU A 66 -4.27 -15.07 18.03
N ASP A 67 -5.32 -14.32 18.34
CA ASP A 67 -6.49 -14.74 19.12
C ASP A 67 -7.02 -16.13 18.74
N ILE A 68 -7.22 -16.39 17.45
CA ILE A 68 -7.78 -17.65 16.94
C ILE A 68 -6.86 -18.86 17.18
N SER A 69 -5.55 -18.63 17.26
CA SER A 69 -4.55 -19.70 17.47
C SER A 69 -4.14 -19.83 18.94
N CYS A 70 -4.12 -18.73 19.68
CA CYS A 70 -3.66 -18.69 21.06
C CYS A 70 -4.78 -18.95 22.08
N ILE A 71 -6.04 -18.73 21.70
CA ILE A 71 -7.20 -18.98 22.56
C ILE A 71 -7.90 -20.26 22.11
N LYS A 72 -8.06 -21.20 23.04
CA LYS A 72 -8.75 -22.46 22.77
C LYS A 72 -10.26 -22.22 22.61
N GLN A 73 -10.69 -21.95 21.37
CA GLN A 73 -12.08 -21.57 21.06
C GLN A 73 -13.15 -22.62 21.44
N ALA A 74 -12.77 -23.90 21.51
CA ALA A 74 -13.70 -25.00 21.78
C ALA A 74 -13.99 -25.21 23.28
N ASP A 75 -13.18 -24.64 24.18
CA ASP A 75 -13.32 -24.80 25.63
C ASP A 75 -13.79 -23.49 26.25
N SER A 76 -15.06 -23.43 26.68
CA SER A 76 -15.69 -22.20 27.18
C SER A 76 -15.01 -21.64 28.42
N ILE A 77 -14.43 -22.50 29.28
CA ILE A 77 -13.75 -22.07 30.50
C ILE A 77 -12.40 -21.45 30.13
N GLN A 78 -11.58 -22.16 29.36
CA GLN A 78 -10.28 -21.63 28.92
C GLN A 78 -10.43 -20.37 28.06
N LYS A 79 -11.49 -20.30 27.24
CA LYS A 79 -11.83 -19.10 26.49
C LYS A 79 -12.16 -17.94 27.43
N THR A 80 -12.98 -18.16 28.47
CA THR A 80 -13.30 -17.14 29.47
C THR A 80 -12.04 -16.66 30.20
N ASP A 81 -11.20 -17.57 30.67
CA ASP A 81 -9.93 -17.24 31.33
C ASP A 81 -8.99 -16.44 30.41
N ALA A 82 -8.95 -16.80 29.13
CA ALA A 82 -8.18 -16.07 28.12
C ALA A 82 -8.75 -14.67 27.85
N ILE A 83 -10.07 -14.50 27.78
CA ILE A 83 -10.73 -13.20 27.62
C ILE A 83 -10.39 -12.31 28.82
N ILE A 84 -10.49 -12.83 30.05
CA ILE A 84 -10.16 -12.10 31.28
C ILE A 84 -8.67 -11.71 31.28
N SER A 85 -7.81 -12.62 30.82
CA SER A 85 -6.36 -12.39 30.71
C SER A 85 -5.94 -11.48 29.55
N MET A 86 -6.86 -11.12 28.65
CA MET A 86 -6.56 -10.32 27.45
C MET A 86 -5.91 -8.98 27.80
N GLY A 87 -6.35 -8.34 28.89
CA GLY A 87 -5.77 -7.07 29.34
C GLY A 87 -4.26 -7.17 29.63
N ALA A 88 -3.81 -8.31 30.17
CA ALA A 88 -2.40 -8.55 30.42
C ALA A 88 -1.62 -8.72 29.10
N PHE A 89 -2.19 -9.40 28.11
CA PHE A 89 -1.57 -9.52 26.78
C PHE A 89 -1.49 -8.17 26.07
N LEU A 90 -2.58 -7.39 26.06
CA LEU A 90 -2.62 -6.06 25.45
C LEU A 90 -1.63 -5.11 26.11
N LYS A 91 -1.49 -5.15 27.44
CA LYS A 91 -0.52 -4.34 28.19
C LYS A 91 0.93 -4.74 27.92
N ASN A 92 1.23 -6.04 27.83
CA ASN A 92 2.59 -6.54 27.59
C ASN A 92 3.00 -6.51 26.11
N SER A 93 2.06 -6.38 25.18
CA SER A 93 2.36 -6.27 23.75
C SER A 93 3.14 -4.99 23.45
N LYS A 94 4.13 -5.05 22.56
CA LYS A 94 4.90 -3.87 22.14
C LYS A 94 4.19 -3.05 21.06
N SER A 95 3.52 -3.76 20.16
CA SER A 95 2.81 -3.22 19.01
C SER A 95 1.51 -3.98 18.75
N MET A 96 0.61 -3.36 18.01
CA MET A 96 -0.65 -3.97 17.57
C MET A 96 -0.83 -3.74 16.07
N LEU A 97 -1.08 -4.81 15.33
CA LEU A 97 -1.41 -4.76 13.90
C LEU A 97 -2.90 -5.02 13.72
N VAL A 98 -3.62 -4.01 13.24
CA VAL A 98 -5.05 -4.09 12.98
C VAL A 98 -5.28 -4.31 11.49
N PHE A 99 -5.77 -5.50 11.12
CA PHE A 99 -6.30 -5.74 9.78
C PHE A 99 -7.72 -5.19 9.69
N TRP A 100 -7.84 -4.01 9.11
CA TRP A 100 -9.08 -3.27 9.09
C TRP A 100 -9.91 -3.56 7.83
N ASP A 101 -11.22 -3.65 8.03
CA ASP A 101 -12.25 -3.76 6.99
C ASP A 101 -13.50 -2.98 7.43
N SER A 102 -14.47 -2.82 6.52
CA SER A 102 -15.72 -2.08 6.78
C SER A 102 -16.62 -2.70 7.84
N THR A 103 -16.32 -3.90 8.33
CA THR A 103 -17.03 -4.57 9.42
C THR A 103 -16.28 -4.52 10.75
N TYR A 104 -15.02 -4.06 10.77
CA TYR A 104 -14.16 -4.03 11.95
C TYR A 104 -14.83 -3.35 13.14
N VAL A 105 -15.33 -2.14 12.92
CA VAL A 105 -15.96 -1.31 13.97
C VAL A 105 -17.31 -1.88 14.41
N THR A 106 -17.94 -2.71 13.58
CA THR A 106 -19.19 -3.39 13.96
C THR A 106 -18.98 -4.56 14.91
N ARG A 107 -17.74 -5.03 15.12
CA ARG A 107 -17.42 -6.17 16.00
C ARG A 107 -16.98 -5.66 17.36
N LEU A 108 -17.76 -5.94 18.41
CA LEU A 108 -17.49 -5.46 19.77
C LEU A 108 -16.10 -5.86 20.25
N TRP A 109 -15.72 -7.12 20.02
CA TRP A 109 -14.40 -7.66 20.38
C TRP A 109 -13.24 -6.86 19.79
N CYS A 110 -13.27 -6.58 18.48
CA CYS A 110 -12.20 -5.87 17.79
C CYS A 110 -12.03 -4.42 18.28
N VAL A 111 -13.14 -3.74 18.58
CA VAL A 111 -13.10 -2.38 19.13
C VAL A 111 -12.62 -2.39 20.58
N PHE A 112 -13.06 -3.38 21.37
CA PHE A 112 -12.59 -3.59 22.75
C PHE A 112 -11.09 -3.82 22.81
N GLU A 113 -10.53 -4.72 21.98
CA GLU A 113 -9.09 -4.99 21.93
C GLU A 113 -8.28 -3.74 21.57
N LEU A 114 -8.71 -3.00 20.54
CA LEU A 114 -8.05 -1.78 20.12
C LEU A 114 -8.07 -0.71 21.22
N SER A 115 -9.25 -0.45 21.80
CA SER A 115 -9.40 0.49 22.90
C SER A 115 -8.60 0.07 24.14
N GLY A 116 -8.59 -1.23 24.48
CA GLY A 116 -7.83 -1.78 25.60
C GLY A 116 -6.32 -1.65 25.37
N PHE A 117 -5.85 -1.90 24.16
CA PHE A 117 -4.44 -1.68 23.79
C PHE A 117 -4.05 -0.22 23.97
N LEU A 118 -4.84 0.72 23.43
CA LEU A 118 -4.59 2.17 23.56
C LEU A 118 -4.67 2.64 25.02
N HIS A 119 -5.66 2.17 25.78
CA HIS A 119 -5.83 2.50 27.20
C HIS A 119 -4.66 2.04 28.06
N SER A 120 -4.04 0.90 27.72
CA SER A 120 -2.89 0.38 28.47
C SER A 120 -1.59 1.20 28.31
N ARG A 121 -1.57 2.19 27.39
CA ARG A 121 -0.37 2.98 27.06
C ARG A 121 -0.25 4.23 27.92
N LYS A 122 0.98 4.67 28.17
CA LYS A 122 1.23 5.95 28.84
C LYS A 122 0.92 7.08 27.84
N PRO A 123 0.41 8.25 28.30
CA PRO A 123 0.05 9.37 27.43
C PRO A 123 1.16 9.87 26.48
N ASN A 124 2.43 9.51 26.73
CA ASN A 124 3.59 9.92 25.92
C ASN A 124 4.38 8.73 25.35
N SER A 125 3.92 7.48 25.49
CA SER A 125 4.61 6.36 24.86
C SER A 125 4.25 6.30 23.38
N THR A 126 5.27 6.25 22.51
CA THR A 126 5.09 5.98 21.08
C THR A 126 4.37 4.64 20.94
N THR A 127 3.09 4.70 20.60
CA THR A 127 2.27 3.51 20.48
C THR A 127 2.45 2.97 19.07
N GLU A 128 3.10 1.81 18.94
CA GLU A 128 3.26 1.13 17.66
C GLU A 128 1.94 0.45 17.25
N LEU A 129 0.92 1.25 16.94
CA LEU A 129 -0.27 0.78 16.26
C LEU A 129 -0.06 0.89 14.75
N ALA A 130 -0.19 -0.21 14.04
CA ALA A 130 -0.25 -0.24 12.59
C ALA A 130 -1.65 -0.66 12.13
N VAL A 131 -2.28 0.16 11.31
CA VAL A 131 -3.60 -0.16 10.71
C VAL A 131 -3.39 -0.50 9.25
N CYS A 132 -3.70 -1.74 8.86
CA CYS A 132 -3.55 -2.23 7.50
C CYS A 132 -4.93 -2.57 6.92
N PRO A 133 -5.42 -1.78 5.95
CA PRO A 133 -6.64 -2.09 5.22
C PRO A 133 -6.54 -3.43 4.49
N LEU A 134 -7.57 -4.27 4.59
CA LEU A 134 -7.57 -5.57 3.93
C LEU A 134 -7.30 -5.52 2.41
N PRO A 135 -7.83 -4.54 1.65
CA PRO A 135 -7.57 -4.44 0.22
C PRO A 135 -6.14 -3.99 -0.13
N LEU A 136 -5.40 -3.37 0.80
CA LEU A 136 -4.14 -2.68 0.49
C LEU A 136 -3.07 -3.60 -0.07
N GLY A 137 -2.77 -4.73 0.58
CA GLY A 137 -1.72 -5.63 0.13
C GLY A 137 -2.06 -6.32 -1.18
N VAL A 138 -3.34 -6.65 -1.42
CA VAL A 138 -3.79 -7.19 -2.71
C VAL A 138 -3.65 -6.14 -3.82
N ALA A 139 -4.11 -4.91 -3.56
CA ALA A 139 -3.97 -3.80 -4.51
C ALA A 139 -2.50 -3.52 -4.82
N PHE A 140 -1.63 -3.54 -3.82
CA PHE A 140 -0.20 -3.34 -4.01
C PHE A 140 0.44 -4.44 -4.87
N VAL A 141 0.20 -5.72 -4.54
CA VAL A 141 0.72 -6.85 -5.34
C VAL A 141 0.18 -6.80 -6.77
N LEU A 142 -1.11 -6.52 -6.94
CA LEU A 142 -1.72 -6.37 -8.26
C LEU A 142 -1.08 -5.21 -9.03
N GLY A 143 -0.89 -4.05 -8.40
CA GLY A 143 -0.27 -2.90 -9.04
C GLY A 143 1.18 -3.16 -9.46
N HIS A 144 1.94 -3.85 -8.61
CA HIS A 144 3.33 -4.22 -8.90
C HIS A 144 3.42 -5.20 -10.08
N VAL A 145 2.62 -6.28 -10.06
CA VAL A 145 2.53 -7.24 -11.17
C VAL A 145 2.03 -6.56 -12.45
N SER A 146 0.99 -5.73 -12.38
CA SER A 146 0.49 -4.96 -13.52
C SER A 146 1.56 -4.06 -14.12
N LEU A 147 2.36 -3.37 -13.30
CA LEU A 147 3.45 -2.52 -13.79
C LEU A 147 4.58 -3.34 -14.43
N THR A 148 4.96 -4.46 -13.82
CA THR A 148 5.95 -5.37 -14.42
C THR A 148 5.48 -5.87 -15.79
N LEU A 149 4.24 -6.35 -15.90
CA LEU A 149 3.68 -6.83 -17.17
C LEU A 149 3.55 -5.70 -18.21
N PHE A 150 3.06 -4.53 -17.79
CA PHE A 150 2.98 -3.33 -18.63
C PHE A 150 4.33 -3.00 -19.25
N LEU A 151 5.40 -2.97 -18.45
CA LEU A 151 6.74 -2.65 -18.93
C LEU A 151 7.34 -3.75 -19.80
N PHE A 152 7.09 -5.04 -19.52
CA PHE A 152 7.51 -6.13 -20.39
C PHE A 152 6.88 -6.03 -21.79
N VAL A 153 5.58 -5.71 -21.84
CA VAL A 153 4.88 -5.49 -23.11
C VAL A 153 5.44 -4.25 -23.80
N LEU A 154 5.63 -3.15 -23.07
CA LEU A 154 6.20 -1.92 -23.63
C LEU A 154 7.57 -2.16 -24.26
N MET A 155 8.47 -2.87 -23.56
CA MET A 155 9.80 -3.25 -24.10
C MET A 155 9.70 -4.08 -25.37
N THR A 156 8.72 -4.98 -25.47
CA THR A 156 8.56 -5.86 -26.63
C THR A 156 8.03 -5.08 -27.84
N LEU A 157 7.21 -4.05 -27.59
CA LEU A 157 6.64 -3.21 -28.63
C LEU A 157 7.58 -2.07 -29.06
N GLU A 158 8.45 -1.59 -28.16
CA GLU A 158 9.40 -0.49 -28.43
C GLU A 158 10.29 -0.80 -29.64
N ASP A 159 10.75 -2.05 -29.79
CA ASP A 159 11.53 -2.52 -30.95
C ASP A 159 10.75 -2.40 -32.29
N ALA A 160 9.42 -2.32 -32.25
CA ALA A 160 8.56 -2.23 -33.42
C ALA A 160 7.99 -0.83 -33.67
N MET A 161 8.34 0.16 -32.83
CA MET A 161 7.68 1.47 -32.79
C MET A 161 8.65 2.59 -33.15
N ASP A 162 8.64 3.00 -34.42
CA ASP A 162 9.44 4.14 -34.90
C ASP A 162 8.80 5.52 -34.63
N ASP A 163 7.51 5.57 -34.29
CA ASP A 163 6.75 6.82 -34.14
C ASP A 163 6.38 7.11 -32.67
N ALA A 164 6.76 8.31 -32.20
CA ALA A 164 6.45 8.82 -30.87
C ALA A 164 4.94 8.88 -30.57
N TRP A 165 4.09 9.14 -31.56
CA TRP A 165 2.63 9.14 -31.38
C TRP A 165 2.08 7.75 -31.09
N VAL A 166 2.66 6.71 -31.72
CA VAL A 166 2.30 5.32 -31.43
C VAL A 166 2.73 4.98 -30.00
N HIS A 167 3.90 5.45 -29.53
CA HIS A 167 4.33 5.31 -28.13
C HIS A 167 3.34 5.90 -27.15
N ILE A 168 2.92 7.15 -27.38
CA ILE A 168 1.93 7.82 -26.54
C ILE A 168 0.61 7.02 -26.51
N LEU A 169 0.11 6.60 -27.68
CA LEU A 169 -1.14 5.85 -27.77
C LEU A 169 -1.07 4.50 -27.03
N VAL A 170 0.02 3.75 -27.21
CA VAL A 170 0.24 2.46 -26.55
C VAL A 170 0.30 2.62 -25.04
N VAL A 171 1.06 3.60 -24.55
CA VAL A 171 1.17 3.89 -23.10
C VAL A 171 -0.20 4.26 -22.51
N LEU A 172 -0.99 5.08 -23.20
CA LEU A 172 -2.33 5.46 -22.75
C LEU A 172 -3.27 4.25 -22.70
N VAL A 173 -3.39 3.49 -23.80
CA VAL A 173 -4.34 2.36 -23.90
C VAL A 173 -3.93 1.25 -22.93
N LEU A 174 -2.67 0.81 -22.99
CA LEU A 174 -2.19 -0.28 -22.14
C LEU A 174 -2.19 0.14 -20.66
N GLY A 175 -1.82 1.38 -20.35
CA GLY A 175 -1.87 1.92 -19.00
C GLY A 175 -3.30 1.88 -18.42
N ILE A 176 -4.29 2.35 -19.19
CA ILE A 176 -5.71 2.27 -18.79
C ILE A 176 -6.12 0.82 -18.54
N CYS A 177 -5.79 -0.10 -19.44
CA CYS A 177 -6.11 -1.52 -19.27
C CYS A 177 -5.48 -2.13 -18.01
N CYS A 178 -4.20 -1.86 -17.74
CA CYS A 178 -3.44 -2.49 -16.65
C CYS A 178 -3.78 -1.93 -15.26
N PHE A 179 -4.11 -0.64 -15.15
CA PHE A 179 -4.22 0.04 -13.85
C PHE A 179 -5.64 0.43 -13.44
N THR A 180 -6.65 0.23 -14.28
CA THR A 180 -8.05 0.57 -13.92
C THR A 180 -8.54 -0.20 -12.69
N ALA A 181 -8.20 -1.49 -12.58
CA ALA A 181 -8.55 -2.30 -11.40
C ALA A 181 -7.89 -1.76 -10.12
N LEU A 182 -6.63 -1.29 -10.20
CA LEU A 182 -5.92 -0.68 -9.09
C LEU A 182 -6.59 0.65 -8.66
N ALA A 183 -6.94 1.50 -9.62
CA ALA A 183 -7.64 2.76 -9.35
C ALA A 183 -9.02 2.50 -8.69
N ALA A 184 -9.77 1.50 -9.17
CA ALA A 184 -11.03 1.09 -8.58
C ALA A 184 -10.85 0.61 -7.12
N ALA A 185 -9.82 -0.22 -6.86
CA ALA A 185 -9.49 -0.67 -5.51
C ALA A 185 -9.11 0.49 -4.57
N CYS A 186 -8.35 1.48 -5.06
CA CYS A 186 -8.03 2.69 -4.31
C CYS A 186 -9.28 3.53 -3.99
N ARG A 187 -10.23 3.67 -4.92
CA ARG A 187 -11.50 4.38 -4.68
C ARG A 187 -12.36 3.64 -3.65
N GLU A 188 -12.45 2.32 -3.75
CA GLU A 188 -13.16 1.49 -2.78
C GLU A 188 -12.50 1.55 -1.38
N TYR A 189 -11.17 1.67 -1.31
CA TYR A 189 -10.47 1.94 -0.06
C TYR A 189 -11.00 3.22 0.61
N PHE A 190 -11.03 4.35 -0.11
CA PHE A 190 -11.52 5.62 0.45
C PHE A 190 -12.99 5.57 0.88
N ARG A 191 -13.84 4.85 0.14
CA ARG A 191 -15.23 4.60 0.54
C ARG A 191 -15.32 3.88 1.87
N ASN A 192 -14.52 2.83 2.04
CA ASN A 192 -14.50 2.07 3.29
C ASN A 192 -13.99 2.93 4.45
N VAL A 193 -13.01 3.81 4.23
CA VAL A 193 -12.49 4.73 5.25
C VAL A 193 -13.60 5.68 5.73
N GLN A 194 -14.33 6.27 4.78
CA GLN A 194 -15.47 7.14 5.10
C GLN A 194 -16.56 6.39 5.88
N GLU A 195 -16.86 5.16 5.49
CA GLU A 195 -17.82 4.31 6.19
C GLU A 195 -17.37 3.97 7.61
N MET A 196 -16.08 3.68 7.83
CA MET A 196 -15.54 3.47 9.17
C MET A 196 -15.65 4.73 10.03
N GLN A 197 -15.32 5.91 9.49
CA GLN A 197 -15.48 7.15 10.23
C GLN A 197 -16.93 7.39 10.66
N ARG A 198 -17.89 7.07 9.78
CA ARG A 198 -19.32 7.10 10.08
C ARG A 198 -19.67 6.13 11.21
N GLN A 199 -19.26 4.86 11.08
CA GLN A 199 -19.50 3.81 12.08
C GLN A 199 -18.90 4.15 13.45
N LEU A 200 -17.69 4.72 13.50
CA LEU A 200 -17.04 5.13 14.74
C LEU A 200 -17.76 6.31 15.39
N THR A 201 -18.29 7.24 14.59
CA THR A 201 -19.02 8.41 15.11
C THR A 201 -20.31 7.99 15.79
N SER A 202 -21.02 6.99 15.24
CA SER A 202 -22.26 6.47 15.80
C SER A 202 -22.07 5.18 16.61
N PHE A 203 -20.84 4.85 17.00
CA PHE A 203 -20.56 3.56 17.63
C PHE A 203 -21.28 3.45 18.97
N THR A 204 -21.94 2.32 19.23
CA THR A 204 -22.46 1.94 20.54
C THR A 204 -22.15 0.48 20.79
N CYS A 205 -21.85 0.13 22.04
CA CYS A 205 -21.73 -1.25 22.49
C CYS A 205 -23.02 -2.01 22.20
N ALA A 206 -24.19 -1.37 22.40
CA ALA A 206 -25.51 -1.91 22.11
C ALA A 206 -25.65 -2.45 20.68
N GLN A 207 -25.24 -1.67 19.67
CA GLN A 207 -25.34 -2.04 18.25
C GLN A 207 -24.18 -2.92 17.76
N ALA A 208 -23.07 -2.96 18.50
CA ALA A 208 -21.92 -3.76 18.14
C ALA A 208 -22.24 -5.27 18.21
N LYS A 209 -21.87 -5.98 17.15
CA LYS A 209 -22.09 -7.42 16.97
C LYS A 209 -21.10 -8.22 17.81
N SER A 210 -21.57 -9.36 18.30
CA SER A 210 -20.75 -10.36 19.00
C SER A 210 -21.07 -11.72 18.40
N GLN A 211 -20.03 -12.50 18.05
CA GLN A 211 -20.22 -13.74 17.30
C GLN A 211 -21.09 -14.77 18.06
N CYS A 212 -20.94 -14.83 19.38
CA CYS A 212 -21.77 -15.66 20.26
C CYS A 212 -23.28 -15.32 20.13
N CYS A 213 -23.64 -14.04 20.23
CA CYS A 213 -25.03 -13.59 20.11
C CYS A 213 -25.61 -13.81 18.71
N GLN A 214 -24.81 -13.64 17.65
CA GLN A 214 -25.27 -13.84 16.28
C GLN A 214 -25.61 -15.29 15.96
N LYS A 215 -24.97 -16.24 16.65
CA LYS A 215 -25.26 -17.68 16.55
C LYS A 215 -26.34 -18.14 17.55
N GLY A 216 -27.08 -17.21 18.17
CA GLY A 216 -28.10 -17.56 19.16
C GLY A 216 -27.56 -18.34 20.37
N HIS A 217 -26.30 -18.12 20.73
CA HIS A 217 -25.60 -18.87 21.80
C HIS A 217 -25.50 -20.39 21.54
N GLU A 218 -25.58 -20.86 20.29
CA GLU A 218 -25.38 -22.27 19.94
C GLU A 218 -24.03 -22.79 20.44
N GLY A 219 -24.06 -23.88 21.22
CA GLY A 219 -22.88 -24.51 21.80
C GLY A 219 -22.45 -23.99 23.18
N ALA A 220 -23.13 -22.98 23.72
CA ALA A 220 -23.00 -22.60 25.13
C ALA A 220 -23.50 -23.76 26.00
N ARG A 221 -22.63 -24.33 26.85
CA ARG A 221 -23.08 -25.25 27.90
C ARG A 221 -24.00 -24.47 28.84
N ALA A 222 -25.02 -25.13 29.39
CA ALA A 222 -25.88 -24.52 30.41
C ALA A 222 -25.00 -23.89 31.51
N GLY A 223 -25.06 -22.56 31.64
CA GLY A 223 -24.27 -21.78 32.59
C GLY A 223 -23.00 -21.09 32.04
N SER A 224 -22.63 -21.24 30.76
CA SER A 224 -21.52 -20.44 30.22
C SER A 224 -21.96 -19.00 29.94
N LEU A 225 -21.21 -18.03 30.46
CA LEU A 225 -21.47 -16.61 30.22
C LEU A 225 -21.32 -16.24 28.75
N CYS A 226 -22.13 -15.27 28.31
CA CYS A 226 -22.06 -14.75 26.96
C CYS A 226 -20.75 -13.95 26.77
N ASP A 227 -20.02 -14.16 25.66
CA ASP A 227 -18.81 -13.38 25.33
C ASP A 227 -19.05 -11.86 25.46
N ARG A 228 -20.22 -11.41 25.00
CA ARG A 228 -20.62 -9.99 25.05
C ARG A 228 -20.72 -9.48 26.48
N GLU A 229 -21.31 -10.26 27.36
CA GLU A 229 -21.48 -9.92 28.78
C GLU A 229 -20.12 -9.81 29.46
N ILE A 230 -19.23 -10.78 29.22
CA ILE A 230 -17.84 -10.75 29.72
C ILE A 230 -17.12 -9.49 29.24
N ILE A 231 -17.20 -9.17 27.94
CA ILE A 231 -16.55 -7.96 27.39
C ILE A 231 -17.13 -6.69 28.03
N LEU A 232 -18.45 -6.61 28.25
CA LEU A 232 -19.08 -5.46 28.90
C LEU A 232 -18.62 -5.31 30.36
N HIS A 233 -18.46 -6.41 31.09
CA HIS A 233 -17.87 -6.39 32.42
C HIS A 233 -16.41 -5.90 32.40
N CYS A 234 -15.61 -6.37 31.45
CA CYS A 234 -14.24 -5.86 31.27
C CYS A 234 -14.23 -4.38 30.90
N ILE A 235 -15.16 -3.91 30.07
CA ILE A 235 -15.30 -2.50 29.71
C ILE A 235 -15.58 -1.66 30.95
N ILE A 236 -16.56 -2.05 31.77
CA ILE A 236 -16.88 -1.34 33.02
C ILE A 236 -15.68 -1.35 33.96
N ALA A 237 -15.00 -2.48 34.09
CA ALA A 237 -13.83 -2.60 34.97
C ALA A 237 -12.64 -1.75 34.52
N TRP A 238 -12.39 -1.61 33.21
CA TRP A 238 -11.22 -0.91 32.68
C TRP A 238 -11.47 0.57 32.42
N PHE A 239 -12.68 0.93 31.99
CA PHE A 239 -13.04 2.29 31.56
C PHE A 239 -14.01 2.99 32.51
N GLY A 240 -14.49 2.32 33.56
CA GLY A 240 -15.42 2.86 34.56
C GLY A 240 -16.89 2.70 34.15
N SER A 241 -17.24 2.92 32.88
CA SER A 241 -18.59 2.68 32.37
C SER A 241 -18.60 2.37 30.87
N VAL A 242 -19.76 1.92 30.37
CA VAL A 242 -19.96 1.67 28.93
C VAL A 242 -19.96 2.99 28.16
N GLU A 243 -20.53 4.05 28.75
CA GLU A 243 -20.63 5.37 28.14
C GLU A 243 -19.26 6.02 27.96
N GLU A 244 -18.37 5.90 28.97
CA GLU A 244 -17.01 6.43 28.89
C GLU A 244 -16.18 5.70 27.84
N PHE A 245 -16.35 4.37 27.74
CA PHE A 245 -15.74 3.59 26.67
C PHE A 245 -16.24 4.01 25.29
N GLU A 246 -17.55 4.16 25.09
CA GLU A 246 -18.12 4.61 23.82
C GLU A 246 -17.64 6.02 23.45
N LEU A 247 -17.57 6.94 24.42
CA LEU A 247 -17.05 8.29 24.21
C LEU A 247 -15.58 8.24 23.76
N ARG A 248 -14.76 7.41 24.39
CA ARG A 248 -13.36 7.19 24.00
C ARG A 248 -13.26 6.61 22.59
N VAL A 249 -14.10 5.66 22.22
CA VAL A 249 -14.13 5.08 20.86
C VAL A 249 -14.50 6.15 19.82
N ARG A 250 -15.55 6.94 20.07
CA ARG A 250 -16.02 7.98 19.15
C ARG A 250 -15.01 9.11 18.95
N ASN A 251 -14.16 9.38 19.95
CA ASN A 251 -13.19 10.47 19.93
C ASN A 251 -11.77 9.97 19.61
N GLU A 252 -11.14 9.29 20.56
CA GLU A 252 -9.71 8.94 20.52
C GLU A 252 -9.44 7.87 19.45
N VAL A 253 -10.18 6.76 19.47
CA VAL A 253 -10.00 5.66 18.51
C VAL A 253 -10.29 6.14 17.10
N LYS A 254 -11.37 6.91 16.91
CA LYS A 254 -11.71 7.53 15.63
C LYS A 254 -10.59 8.42 15.09
N THR A 255 -10.07 9.32 15.92
CA THR A 255 -9.01 10.25 15.53
C THR A 255 -7.75 9.49 15.13
N LEU A 256 -7.34 8.53 15.96
CA LEU A 256 -6.12 7.76 15.76
C LEU A 256 -6.22 6.85 14.52
N LEU A 257 -7.33 6.12 14.34
CA LEU A 257 -7.55 5.30 13.14
C LEU A 257 -7.59 6.15 11.87
N SER A 258 -8.24 7.33 11.92
CA SER A 258 -8.28 8.26 10.79
C SER A 258 -6.87 8.70 10.42
N GLN A 259 -6.07 9.19 11.39
CA GLN A 259 -4.69 9.60 11.16
C GLN A 259 -3.84 8.47 10.58
N GLN A 260 -3.92 7.26 11.15
CA GLN A 260 -3.17 6.09 10.64
C GLN A 260 -3.52 5.76 9.19
N LEU A 261 -4.81 5.84 8.82
CA LEU A 261 -5.28 5.54 7.47
C LEU A 261 -4.96 6.66 6.45
N ALA A 262 -4.82 7.91 6.88
CA ALA A 262 -4.33 9.00 6.02
C ALA A 262 -2.83 8.91 5.78
N ASP A 263 -2.06 8.81 6.87
CA ASP A 263 -0.64 9.12 6.84
C ASP A 263 0.21 7.90 6.50
N ASN A 264 -0.21 6.71 6.92
CA ASN A 264 0.63 5.51 6.84
C ASN A 264 0.29 4.56 5.70
N VAL A 265 -0.85 4.75 5.02
CA VAL A 265 -1.26 3.87 3.90
C VAL A 265 -0.57 4.28 2.60
N PHE A 266 -0.59 5.56 2.26
CA PHE A 266 -0.04 6.07 0.99
C PHE A 266 1.27 6.83 1.22
N THR A 267 2.30 6.11 1.64
CA THR A 267 3.62 6.68 1.89
C THR A 267 4.45 6.79 0.60
N TYR A 268 5.36 7.77 0.56
CA TYR A 268 6.32 7.91 -0.54
C TYR A 268 7.15 6.63 -0.74
N ARG A 269 7.55 5.98 0.37
CA ARG A 269 8.24 4.69 0.35
C ARG A 269 7.46 3.62 -0.41
N LEU A 270 6.15 3.55 -0.20
CA LEU A 270 5.30 2.58 -0.88
C LEU A 270 5.28 2.82 -2.40
N PHE A 271 5.22 4.09 -2.82
CA PHE A 271 5.24 4.42 -4.25
C PHE A 271 6.59 4.14 -4.90
N LEU A 272 7.71 4.35 -4.19
CA LEU A 272 9.03 3.92 -4.67
C LEU A 272 9.08 2.40 -4.89
N GLN A 273 8.53 1.62 -3.95
CA GLN A 273 8.49 0.16 -4.07
C GLN A 273 7.61 -0.27 -5.24
N LEU A 274 6.46 0.37 -5.40
CA LEU A 274 5.56 0.12 -6.53
C LEU A 274 6.26 0.43 -7.86
N GLY A 275 7.09 1.47 -7.93
CA GLY A 275 7.85 1.87 -9.11
C GLY A 275 9.11 1.05 -9.41
N SER A 276 9.47 0.06 -8.57
CA SER A 276 10.68 -0.75 -8.79
C SER A 276 10.78 -1.43 -10.17
N PRO A 277 9.70 -1.93 -10.80
CA PRO A 277 9.78 -2.47 -12.15
C PRO A 277 10.27 -1.46 -13.19
N PHE A 278 9.92 -0.19 -13.05
CA PHE A 278 10.41 0.86 -13.95
C PHE A 278 11.91 1.06 -13.81
N PHE A 279 12.42 0.98 -12.58
CA PHE A 279 13.87 1.03 -12.34
C PHE A 279 14.59 -0.10 -13.09
N TRP A 280 14.06 -1.34 -13.04
CA TRP A 280 14.67 -2.47 -13.74
C TRP A 280 14.62 -2.30 -15.27
N TYR A 281 13.48 -1.83 -15.80
CA TYR A 281 13.31 -1.54 -17.23
C TYR A 281 14.35 -0.56 -17.72
N ARG A 282 14.46 0.62 -17.09
CA ARG A 282 15.40 1.65 -17.54
C ARG A 282 16.85 1.28 -17.29
N LEU A 283 17.16 0.54 -16.22
CA LEU A 283 18.51 0.04 -15.98
C LEU A 283 18.97 -0.91 -17.10
N GLY A 284 18.04 -1.66 -17.70
CA GLY A 284 18.29 -2.53 -18.85
C GLY A 284 18.71 -1.80 -20.12
N LEU A 285 18.42 -0.49 -20.25
CA LEU A 285 18.82 0.33 -21.38
C LEU A 285 20.24 0.90 -21.24
N VAL A 286 20.81 0.92 -20.03
CA VAL A 286 22.13 1.53 -19.80
C VAL A 286 23.26 0.87 -20.63
N PRO A 287 23.32 -0.47 -20.81
CA PRO A 287 24.34 -1.12 -21.64
C PRO A 287 24.34 -0.74 -23.13
N SER A 288 23.22 -0.26 -23.70
CA SER A 288 23.20 0.19 -25.11
C SER A 288 24.10 1.41 -25.36
N HIS A 289 24.51 2.10 -24.28
CA HIS A 289 25.40 3.26 -24.33
C HIS A 289 26.81 2.96 -23.85
N ARG A 290 27.25 1.69 -23.82
CA ARG A 290 28.58 1.30 -23.30
C ARG A 290 29.77 2.02 -23.96
N GLU A 291 29.60 2.49 -25.20
CA GLU A 291 30.64 3.20 -25.96
C GLU A 291 30.73 4.68 -25.56
N ASP A 292 29.70 5.24 -24.92
CA ASP A 292 29.61 6.63 -24.51
C ASP A 292 29.22 6.74 -23.03
N TYR A 293 30.23 6.88 -22.18
CA TYR A 293 30.05 7.00 -20.73
C TYR A 293 29.17 8.18 -20.32
N ARG A 294 29.10 9.26 -21.14
CA ARG A 294 28.28 10.43 -20.83
C ARG A 294 26.80 10.09 -20.98
N LYS A 295 26.44 9.40 -22.06
CA LYS A 295 25.07 8.89 -22.27
C LYS A 295 24.67 7.89 -21.20
N MET A 296 25.59 7.01 -20.80
CA MET A 296 25.37 6.08 -19.70
C MET A 296 25.04 6.80 -18.37
N ILE A 297 25.79 7.85 -18.02
CA ILE A 297 25.53 8.66 -16.82
C ILE A 297 24.21 9.43 -16.95
N ALA A 298 23.92 10.00 -18.12
CA ALA A 298 22.66 10.72 -18.37
C ALA A 298 21.45 9.79 -18.21
N GLU A 299 21.51 8.57 -18.76
CA GLU A 299 20.46 7.58 -18.60
C GLU A 299 20.26 7.17 -17.13
N LEU A 300 21.34 6.94 -16.38
CA LEU A 300 21.24 6.68 -14.94
C LEU A 300 20.57 7.84 -14.20
N ALA A 301 20.98 9.09 -14.48
CA ALA A 301 20.37 10.26 -13.87
C ALA A 301 18.86 10.36 -14.22
N TYR A 302 18.49 10.07 -15.46
CA TYR A 302 17.10 9.97 -15.89
C TYR A 302 16.32 8.92 -15.08
N VAL A 303 16.89 7.72 -14.89
CA VAL A 303 16.28 6.66 -14.06
C VAL A 303 15.99 7.19 -12.65
N PHE A 304 16.94 7.89 -12.03
CA PHE A 304 16.76 8.45 -10.69
C PHE A 304 15.66 9.52 -10.66
N VAL A 305 15.63 10.45 -11.62
CA VAL A 305 14.58 11.49 -11.68
C VAL A 305 13.19 10.85 -11.77
N TYR A 306 13.01 9.87 -12.65
CA TYR A 306 11.69 9.26 -12.81
C TYR A 306 11.29 8.41 -11.61
N CYS A 307 12.18 7.54 -11.13
CA CYS A 307 11.87 6.63 -10.03
C CYS A 307 11.58 7.37 -8.73
N PHE A 308 12.35 8.42 -8.43
CA PHE A 308 12.26 9.12 -7.15
C PHE A 308 11.37 10.36 -7.20
N VAL A 309 11.09 10.93 -8.37
CA VAL A 309 10.36 12.20 -8.44
C VAL A 309 9.07 12.04 -9.23
N VAL A 310 9.16 11.72 -10.51
CA VAL A 310 8.00 11.72 -11.42
C VAL A 310 6.96 10.66 -11.02
N TYR A 311 7.38 9.41 -10.82
CA TYR A 311 6.44 8.32 -10.49
C TYR A 311 5.75 8.53 -9.14
N PRO A 312 6.45 8.83 -8.03
CA PRO A 312 5.78 9.12 -6.77
C PRO A 312 4.81 10.31 -6.85
N MET A 313 5.13 11.35 -7.64
CA MET A 313 4.19 12.44 -7.91
C MET A 313 2.95 11.96 -8.66
N MET A 314 3.13 11.21 -9.75
CA MET A 314 2.04 10.65 -10.55
C MET A 314 1.12 9.78 -9.69
N PHE A 315 1.67 8.85 -8.91
CA PHE A 315 0.90 7.99 -8.01
C PHE A 315 0.16 8.81 -6.95
N LYS A 316 0.81 9.83 -6.38
CA LYS A 316 0.17 10.74 -5.42
C LYS A 316 -1.01 11.48 -6.03
N LEU A 317 -0.87 12.03 -7.23
CA LEU A 317 -1.95 12.70 -7.96
C LEU A 317 -3.12 11.75 -8.24
N CYS A 318 -2.83 10.53 -8.68
CA CYS A 318 -3.85 9.49 -8.89
C CYS A 318 -4.59 9.15 -7.59
N VAL A 319 -3.88 9.02 -6.47
CA VAL A 319 -4.49 8.77 -5.15
C VAL A 319 -5.36 9.93 -4.71
N LEU A 320 -4.91 11.18 -4.90
CA LEU A 320 -5.73 12.37 -4.61
C LEU A 320 -6.99 12.42 -5.48
N ALA A 321 -6.88 12.05 -6.75
CA ALA A 321 -8.03 11.96 -7.66
C ALA A 321 -9.00 10.85 -7.22
N CYS A 322 -8.50 9.67 -6.84
CA CYS A 322 -9.30 8.58 -6.26
C CYS A 322 -10.04 9.04 -4.99
N ALA A 323 -9.36 9.78 -4.10
CA ALA A 323 -9.95 10.29 -2.88
C ALA A 323 -11.06 11.32 -3.14
N LYS A 324 -10.88 12.21 -4.13
CA LYS A 324 -11.90 13.17 -4.55
C LYS A 324 -13.09 12.51 -5.26
N LEU A 325 -12.84 11.50 -6.08
CA LEU A 325 -13.86 10.77 -6.85
C LEU A 325 -14.39 9.53 -6.11
N ARG A 326 -14.33 9.50 -4.77
CA ARG A 326 -14.70 8.34 -3.96
C ARG A 326 -16.21 8.09 -3.84
N THR A 327 -17.05 9.01 -4.28
CA THR A 327 -18.52 8.87 -4.17
C THR A 327 -18.99 7.56 -4.83
N ARG A 328 -19.94 6.87 -4.17
CA ARG A 328 -20.53 5.65 -4.74
C ARG A 328 -21.34 6.01 -5.97
N CYS A 329 -21.00 5.41 -7.09
CA CYS A 329 -21.78 5.54 -8.32
C CYS A 329 -22.98 4.60 -8.29
N CYS A 330 -24.08 5.00 -8.93
CA CYS A 330 -25.28 4.16 -9.05
C CYS A 330 -25.08 2.93 -9.94
N SER A 331 -24.00 2.88 -10.73
CA SER A 331 -23.73 1.83 -11.71
C SER A 331 -22.25 1.46 -11.74
N LEU A 332 -21.97 0.16 -11.93
CA LEU A 332 -20.62 -0.38 -12.10
C LEU A 332 -19.88 0.26 -13.27
N TYR A 333 -20.58 0.53 -14.38
CA TYR A 333 -19.99 1.14 -15.57
C TYR A 333 -19.42 2.54 -15.30
N VAL A 334 -20.15 3.35 -14.54
CA VAL A 334 -19.69 4.69 -14.13
C VAL A 334 -18.48 4.57 -13.21
N ASP A 335 -18.46 3.56 -12.35
CA ASP A 335 -17.33 3.32 -11.45
C ASP A 335 -16.06 2.92 -12.21
N VAL A 336 -16.18 2.06 -13.23
CA VAL A 336 -15.08 1.68 -14.12
C VAL A 336 -14.60 2.88 -14.94
N LEU A 337 -15.53 3.69 -15.48
CA LEU A 337 -15.19 4.87 -16.27
C LEU A 337 -14.43 5.91 -15.44
N LEU A 338 -14.88 6.21 -14.22
CA LEU A 338 -14.18 7.14 -13.33
C LEU A 338 -12.81 6.61 -12.92
N SER A 339 -12.69 5.30 -12.69
CA SER A 339 -11.40 4.68 -12.36
C SER A 339 -10.43 4.74 -13.55
N SER A 340 -10.95 4.51 -14.77
CA SER A 340 -10.19 4.65 -16.01
C SER A 340 -9.75 6.10 -16.24
N ALA A 341 -10.61 7.08 -15.93
CA ALA A 341 -10.28 8.50 -16.02
C ALA A 341 -9.16 8.91 -15.05
N VAL A 342 -9.12 8.34 -13.85
CA VAL A 342 -7.99 8.56 -12.92
C VAL A 342 -6.68 8.02 -13.50
N VAL A 343 -6.69 6.84 -14.11
CA VAL A 343 -5.51 6.28 -14.77
C VAL A 343 -5.10 7.13 -15.96
N GLY A 344 -6.06 7.55 -16.78
CA GLY A 344 -5.83 8.47 -17.90
C GLY A 344 -5.17 9.77 -17.46
N LEU A 345 -5.59 10.36 -16.34
CA LEU A 345 -4.95 11.55 -15.76
C LEU A 345 -3.47 11.27 -15.41
N GLY A 346 -3.19 10.13 -14.76
CA GLY A 346 -1.82 9.73 -14.44
C GLY A 346 -0.96 9.53 -15.68
N ALA A 347 -1.50 8.87 -16.71
CA ALA A 347 -0.80 8.62 -17.96
C ALA A 347 -0.55 9.92 -18.75
N VAL A 348 -1.51 10.85 -18.80
CA VAL A 348 -1.31 12.19 -19.40
C VAL A 348 -0.23 12.97 -18.65
N PHE A 349 -0.22 12.92 -17.31
CA PHE A 349 0.85 13.54 -16.51
C PHE A 349 2.22 12.94 -16.86
N TYR A 350 2.32 11.62 -16.97
CA TYR A 350 3.55 10.95 -17.40
C TYR A 350 4.00 11.41 -18.79
N VAL A 351 3.10 11.43 -19.77
CA VAL A 351 3.38 11.89 -21.15
C VAL A 351 3.87 13.34 -21.14
N ILE A 352 3.26 14.23 -20.36
CA ILE A 352 3.71 15.62 -20.24
C ILE A 352 5.14 15.68 -19.67
N CYS A 353 5.43 14.96 -18.58
CA CYS A 353 6.78 14.90 -18.02
C CYS A 353 7.81 14.35 -19.01
N TRP A 354 7.41 13.35 -19.81
CA TRP A 354 8.23 12.75 -20.86
C TRP A 354 8.51 13.73 -22.00
N LEU A 355 7.50 14.40 -22.53
CA LEU A 355 7.65 15.43 -23.57
C LEU A 355 8.51 16.60 -23.08
N VAL A 356 8.29 17.08 -21.85
CA VAL A 356 9.15 18.11 -21.25
C VAL A 356 10.59 17.64 -21.18
N ASN A 357 10.82 16.37 -20.82
CA ASN A 357 12.17 15.83 -20.76
C ASN A 357 12.84 15.79 -22.15
N ILE A 358 12.13 15.28 -23.16
CA ILE A 358 12.67 15.23 -24.52
C ILE A 358 12.93 16.65 -25.07
N TYR A 359 11.94 17.53 -25.04
CA TYR A 359 12.04 18.81 -25.76
C TYR A 359 12.81 19.89 -25.00
N VAL A 360 12.79 19.87 -23.66
CA VAL A 360 13.47 20.90 -22.85
C VAL A 360 14.87 20.42 -22.45
N PHE A 361 15.01 19.15 -22.08
CA PHE A 361 16.25 18.64 -21.52
C PHE A 361 17.13 17.96 -22.58
N GLN A 362 16.60 17.12 -23.48
CA GLN A 362 17.43 16.40 -24.46
C GLN A 362 17.84 17.22 -25.70
N SER A 363 17.99 18.55 -25.56
CA SER A 363 18.59 19.35 -26.64
C SER A 363 20.06 18.91 -26.86
N PRO A 364 20.47 18.63 -28.11
CA PRO A 364 21.75 17.96 -28.45
C PRO A 364 23.03 18.67 -27.99
N ALA A 365 22.93 19.89 -27.46
CA ALA A 365 24.08 20.63 -26.97
C ALA A 365 24.51 20.28 -25.52
N ARG A 366 23.64 19.71 -24.66
CA ARG A 366 23.91 19.58 -23.21
C ARG A 366 23.19 18.42 -22.48
N GLU A 367 23.31 17.19 -22.98
CA GLU A 367 22.57 16.02 -22.45
C GLU A 367 22.75 15.77 -20.93
N TRP A 368 23.95 15.97 -20.36
CA TRP A 368 24.20 15.68 -18.94
C TRP A 368 23.70 16.79 -17.99
N ASP A 369 23.85 18.06 -18.38
CA ASP A 369 23.28 19.20 -17.63
C ASP A 369 21.77 19.02 -17.48
N ALA A 370 21.14 18.45 -18.50
CA ALA A 370 19.71 18.39 -18.61
C ALA A 370 19.03 17.48 -17.58
N SER A 371 19.63 16.33 -17.26
CA SER A 371 19.10 15.43 -16.23
C SER A 371 19.23 16.04 -14.83
N ILE A 372 20.33 16.74 -14.56
CA ILE A 372 20.55 17.46 -13.29
C ILE A 372 19.55 18.61 -13.17
N VAL A 373 19.38 19.41 -14.23
CA VAL A 373 18.38 20.49 -14.25
C VAL A 373 16.98 19.92 -14.05
N SER A 374 16.65 18.79 -14.70
CA SER A 374 15.37 18.09 -14.51
C SER A 374 15.15 17.72 -13.05
N LEU A 375 16.14 17.12 -12.39
CA LEU A 375 16.07 16.79 -10.96
C LEU A 375 15.83 18.04 -10.10
N CYS A 376 16.61 19.10 -10.33
CA CYS A 376 16.51 20.36 -9.60
C CYS A 376 15.14 21.04 -9.78
N MET A 377 14.49 20.86 -10.94
CA MET A 377 13.16 21.41 -11.20
C MET A 377 12.04 20.57 -10.60
N TRP A 378 12.09 19.24 -10.77
CA TRP A 378 11.02 18.37 -10.32
C TRP A 378 11.04 18.11 -8.81
N ALA A 379 12.21 18.06 -8.18
CA ALA A 379 12.31 17.72 -6.75
C ALA A 379 11.57 18.72 -5.83
N PRO A 380 11.68 20.05 -5.99
CA PRO A 380 10.89 21.01 -5.21
C PRO A 380 9.38 20.84 -5.41
N ILE A 381 8.93 20.54 -6.64
CA ILE A 381 7.51 20.31 -6.95
C ILE A 381 7.03 19.04 -6.25
N ALA A 382 7.82 17.96 -6.26
CA ALA A 382 7.50 16.75 -5.53
C ALA A 382 7.40 17.02 -4.02
N VAL A 383 8.39 17.70 -3.44
CA VAL A 383 8.38 18.05 -2.00
C VAL A 383 7.14 18.89 -1.67
N ALA A 384 6.81 19.90 -2.48
CA ALA A 384 5.61 20.71 -2.31
C ALA A 384 4.33 19.87 -2.42
N LEU A 385 4.24 18.98 -3.40
CA LEU A 385 3.09 18.08 -3.55
C LEU A 385 2.89 17.19 -2.31
N TRP A 386 3.98 16.64 -1.77
CA TRP A 386 3.93 15.76 -0.60
C TRP A 386 3.65 16.50 0.70
N ARG A 387 4.11 17.74 0.85
CA ARG A 387 3.92 18.55 2.06
C ARG A 387 2.59 19.29 2.08
N CYS A 388 2.16 19.85 0.95
CA CYS A 388 1.02 20.75 0.87
C CYS A 388 -0.30 20.03 0.55
N PHE A 389 -0.26 18.82 0.00
CA PHE A 389 -1.46 18.08 -0.40
C PHE A 389 -1.55 16.73 0.33
N PRO A 390 -1.90 16.72 1.63
CA PRO A 390 -2.20 15.49 2.34
C PRO A 390 -3.38 14.77 1.67
N VAL A 391 -3.44 13.46 1.82
CA VAL A 391 -4.56 12.67 1.28
C VAL A 391 -5.82 13.01 2.09
N PRO A 392 -6.90 13.50 1.46
CA PRO A 392 -8.12 13.83 2.19
C PRO A 392 -8.81 12.55 2.65
N LEU A 393 -9.13 12.46 3.94
CA LEU A 393 -9.97 11.38 4.47
C LEU A 393 -11.46 11.63 4.21
#